data_AF-A0A7S0KDJ0-F1
#
_entry.id   AF-A0A7S0KDJ0-F1
#
_cell.length_a   1.000
_cell.length_b   1.000
_cell.length_c   1.000
_cell.angle_alpha   90.00
_cell.angle_beta   90.00
_cell.angle_gamma   90.00
#
_symmetry.space_group_name_H-M   'P 1'
#
loop_
_entity.id
_entity.type
_entity.pdbx_description
1 polymer ?
#
loop_
_entity_poly.entity_id
_entity_poly.type
_entity_poly.pdbx_seq_one_letter_code
_entity_poly.pdbx_strand_id
1 'polypeptide(L)'
;GFVDEAVGIKNGSVEVTDDDGVATRVRLNSNDALFRELRDLNFGRACDALKEKTSSMQREYETIKGGKVQDQTVGEIGGFVKKLGEKQGLELHSNLAKRCLETTRGGGPPDGGGGGASADDNSAFMRGLEVERMCVEGGDLDKILEHLAARLSAGDDARRTTRLLALASLTHGGIPGAKLERVRVDMLRAYGSRVLPVLGAMEQCGWLAAREDKSLYARAFPAIRKPLSLVVDDVDDHDPSDVAYAFSHSGYAPASCRLIHHALTGSLRLIDDVLRALPGPHFEYTQGFDASDGSPAVVAVDARLFQRRRERAVGLSAAGGGIPPRRGP
;
A
#
# COMPACT_ATOMS: atom_id res chain seq x y z
N GLY A 1 -0.26 0.98 -5.43
CA GLY A 1 -1.23 0.36 -4.50
C GLY A 1 -2.53 0.01 -5.20
N PHE A 2 -3.37 1.01 -5.50
CA PHE A 2 -4.73 0.74 -5.95
C PHE A 2 -4.84 -0.05 -7.28
N VAL A 3 -3.94 0.19 -8.24
CA VAL A 3 -3.87 -0.62 -9.48
C VAL A 3 -3.68 -2.12 -9.17
N ASP A 4 -2.90 -2.47 -8.15
CA ASP A 4 -2.68 -3.86 -7.77
C ASP A 4 -3.92 -4.48 -7.10
N GLU A 5 -4.62 -3.70 -6.28
CA GLU A 5 -5.86 -4.15 -5.63
C GLU A 5 -7.02 -4.30 -6.63
N ALA A 6 -7.16 -3.38 -7.59
CA ALA A 6 -8.28 -3.33 -8.54
C ALA A 6 -8.04 -4.15 -9.82
N VAL A 7 -6.82 -4.12 -10.36
CA VAL A 7 -6.47 -4.72 -11.67
C VAL A 7 -5.53 -5.92 -11.51
N GLY A 8 -4.63 -5.88 -10.52
CA GLY A 8 -3.65 -6.92 -10.26
C GLY A 8 -2.37 -6.75 -11.09
N ILE A 9 -1.25 -6.51 -10.41
CA ILE A 9 0.08 -6.42 -11.03
C ILE A 9 0.76 -7.79 -10.94
N LYS A 10 1.04 -8.41 -12.10
CA LYS A 10 1.71 -9.71 -12.21
C LYS A 10 3.05 -9.57 -12.92
N ASN A 11 4.13 -9.81 -12.18
CA ASN A 11 5.52 -9.70 -12.65
C ASN A 11 5.86 -8.30 -13.20
N GLY A 12 5.39 -7.24 -12.55
CA GLY A 12 5.58 -5.86 -13.00
C GLY A 12 4.80 -5.50 -14.25
N SER A 13 3.73 -6.25 -14.57
CA SER A 13 2.83 -5.98 -15.68
C SER A 13 1.36 -6.01 -15.26
N VAL A 14 0.52 -5.33 -16.03
CA VAL A 14 -0.94 -5.37 -15.93
C VAL A 14 -1.53 -5.78 -17.27
N GLU A 15 -2.69 -6.44 -17.22
CA GLU A 15 -3.52 -6.68 -18.40
C GLU A 15 -4.47 -5.51 -18.58
N VAL A 16 -4.39 -4.86 -19.73
CA VAL A 16 -5.21 -3.72 -20.13
C VAL A 16 -6.03 -4.14 -21.33
N THR A 17 -7.34 -4.10 -21.17
CA THR A 17 -8.29 -4.30 -22.27
C THR A 17 -8.57 -2.94 -22.89
N ASP A 18 -8.39 -2.82 -24.20
CA ASP A 18 -8.81 -1.62 -24.94
C ASP A 18 -10.33 -1.60 -25.18
N ASP A 19 -10.82 -0.52 -25.79
CA ASP A 19 -12.25 -0.33 -26.08
C ASP A 19 -12.79 -1.39 -27.08
N ASP A 20 -11.90 -2.04 -27.85
CA ASP A 20 -12.22 -3.11 -28.79
C ASP A 20 -12.23 -4.50 -28.12
N GLY A 21 -11.99 -4.58 -26.81
CA GLY A 21 -11.99 -5.82 -26.05
C GLY A 21 -10.69 -6.61 -26.11
N VAL A 22 -9.63 -6.07 -26.71
CA VAL A 22 -8.34 -6.74 -26.86
C VAL A 22 -7.50 -6.54 -25.60
N ALA A 23 -7.22 -7.63 -24.90
CA ALA A 23 -6.35 -7.64 -23.74
C ALA A 23 -4.87 -7.58 -24.16
N THR A 24 -4.17 -6.54 -23.73
CA THR A 24 -2.73 -6.36 -23.93
C THR A 24 -2.00 -6.35 -22.60
N ARG A 25 -0.81 -6.95 -22.56
CA ARG A 25 0.02 -6.99 -21.35
C ARG A 25 1.03 -5.85 -21.39
N VAL A 26 0.89 -4.92 -20.45
CA VAL A 26 1.73 -3.71 -20.38
C VAL A 26 2.62 -3.75 -19.13
N ARG A 27 3.89 -3.36 -19.25
CA ARG A 27 4.82 -3.29 -18.11
C ARG A 27 4.67 -1.96 -17.36
N LEU A 28 4.64 -2.03 -16.04
CA LEU A 28 4.66 -0.87 -15.14
C LEU A 28 6.00 -0.84 -14.41
N ASN A 29 6.89 0.08 -14.81
CA ASN A 29 8.19 0.27 -14.19
C ASN A 29 8.72 1.69 -14.38
N SER A 30 9.86 1.99 -13.76
CA SER A 30 10.47 3.33 -13.76
C SER A 30 10.96 3.82 -15.14
N ASN A 31 10.94 3.02 -16.21
CA ASN A 31 11.31 3.49 -17.55
C ASN A 31 10.24 4.41 -18.15
N ASP A 32 9.00 4.27 -17.69
CA ASP A 32 7.93 5.22 -17.97
C ASP A 32 8.06 6.42 -17.00
N ALA A 33 8.35 7.60 -17.57
CA ALA A 33 8.51 8.83 -16.80
C ALA A 33 7.22 9.26 -16.10
N LEU A 34 6.07 9.11 -16.77
CA LEU A 34 4.77 9.46 -16.20
C LEU A 34 4.44 8.51 -15.04
N PHE A 35 4.65 7.20 -15.22
CA PHE A 35 4.43 6.25 -14.14
C PHE A 35 5.32 6.52 -12.92
N ARG A 36 6.58 6.92 -13.14
CA ARG A 36 7.51 7.28 -12.05
C ARG A 36 6.99 8.43 -11.19
N GLU A 37 6.32 9.40 -11.79
CA GLU A 37 5.71 10.53 -11.08
C GLU A 37 4.42 10.15 -10.37
N LEU A 38 3.61 9.25 -10.95
CA LEU A 38 2.27 8.92 -10.43
C LEU A 38 2.26 7.83 -9.35
N ARG A 39 3.13 6.82 -9.48
CA ARG A 39 2.98 5.53 -8.77
C ARG A 39 3.04 5.61 -7.24
N ASP A 40 3.72 6.63 -6.72
CA ASP A 40 3.99 6.84 -5.30
C ASP A 40 3.09 7.93 -4.69
N LEU A 41 2.22 8.55 -5.49
CA LEU A 41 1.22 9.52 -5.02
C LEU A 41 0.01 8.81 -4.40
N ASN A 42 -0.69 9.52 -3.50
CA ASN A 42 -2.05 9.15 -3.14
C ASN A 42 -2.91 9.10 -4.42
N PHE A 43 -3.84 8.14 -4.50
CA PHE A 43 -4.59 7.90 -5.73
C PHE A 43 -5.41 9.13 -6.20
N GLY A 44 -5.99 9.90 -5.27
CA GLY A 44 -6.69 11.14 -5.62
C GLY A 44 -5.76 12.14 -6.31
N ARG A 45 -4.55 12.32 -5.77
CA ARG A 45 -3.52 13.19 -6.36
C ARG A 45 -2.99 12.68 -7.68
N ALA A 46 -2.80 11.36 -7.81
CA ALA A 46 -2.41 10.76 -9.07
C ALA A 46 -3.46 11.06 -10.16
N CYS A 47 -4.76 11.00 -9.83
CA CYS A 47 -5.83 11.35 -10.76
C CYS A 47 -5.80 12.84 -11.15
N ASP A 48 -5.51 13.74 -10.21
CA ASP A 48 -5.46 15.17 -10.50
C ASP A 48 -4.24 15.54 -11.36
N ALA A 49 -3.06 15.00 -11.03
CA ALA A 49 -1.85 15.15 -11.86
C ALA A 49 -2.07 14.61 -13.29
N LEU A 50 -2.80 13.50 -13.41
CA LEU A 50 -3.13 12.91 -14.71
C LEU A 50 -4.09 13.80 -15.52
N LYS A 51 -5.11 14.39 -14.88
CA LYS A 51 -6.03 15.35 -15.53
C LYS A 51 -5.30 16.62 -16.00
N GLU A 52 -4.39 17.14 -15.19
CA GLU A 52 -3.58 18.31 -15.52
C GLU A 52 -2.71 18.05 -16.76
N LYS A 53 -1.97 16.93 -16.77
CA LYS A 53 -1.13 16.53 -17.90
C LYS A 53 -1.94 16.25 -19.16
N THR A 54 -3.10 15.61 -19.04
CA THR A 54 -4.00 15.36 -20.18
C THR A 54 -4.48 16.69 -20.79
N SER A 55 -4.90 17.63 -19.95
CA SER A 55 -5.36 18.96 -20.38
C SER A 55 -4.24 19.77 -21.03
N SER A 56 -3.02 19.74 -20.47
CA SER A 56 -1.85 20.42 -21.05
C SER A 56 -1.49 19.83 -22.41
N MET A 57 -1.42 18.51 -22.52
CA MET A 57 -1.09 17.82 -23.78
C MET A 57 -2.10 18.14 -24.88
N GLN A 58 -3.39 18.22 -24.54
CA GLN A 58 -4.44 18.54 -25.52
C GLN A 58 -4.29 19.97 -26.09
N ARG A 59 -4.02 20.96 -25.23
CA ARG A 59 -3.75 22.35 -25.64
C ARG A 59 -2.53 22.44 -26.55
N GLU A 60 -1.45 21.73 -26.21
CA GLU A 60 -0.25 21.69 -27.06
C GLU A 60 -0.52 21.03 -28.42
N TYR A 61 -1.30 19.94 -28.44
CA TYR A 61 -1.62 19.24 -29.69
C TYR A 61 -2.47 20.09 -30.63
N GLU A 62 -3.45 20.83 -30.11
CA GLU A 62 -4.25 21.79 -30.87
C GLU A 62 -3.38 22.91 -31.47
N THR A 63 -2.40 23.39 -30.71
CA THR A 63 -1.45 24.42 -31.17
C THR A 63 -0.59 23.90 -32.33
N ILE A 64 -0.11 22.66 -32.25
CA ILE A 64 0.72 22.04 -33.30
C ILE A 64 -0.10 21.73 -34.55
N LYS A 65 -1.33 21.21 -34.39
CA LYS A 65 -2.24 20.91 -35.51
C LYS A 65 -2.73 22.20 -36.20
N GLY A 66 -2.75 23.32 -35.49
CA GLY A 66 -2.99 24.65 -36.06
C GLY A 66 -1.81 25.22 -36.86
N GLY A 67 -0.60 24.66 -36.71
CA GLY A 67 0.59 25.01 -37.50
C GLY A 67 0.63 24.25 -38.84
N LYS A 68 1.06 24.92 -39.92
CA LYS A 68 1.19 24.27 -41.24
C LYS A 68 2.25 23.16 -41.18
N VAL A 69 1.83 21.93 -41.45
CA VAL A 69 2.66 20.70 -41.47
C VAL A 69 3.78 20.73 -42.54
N GLN A 70 3.75 21.68 -43.47
CA GLN A 70 4.59 21.67 -44.67
C GLN A 70 6.05 22.16 -44.47
N ASP A 71 6.40 22.74 -43.31
CA ASP A 71 7.73 23.32 -43.05
C ASP A 71 8.51 22.62 -41.90
N GLN A 72 8.16 21.39 -41.53
CA GLN A 72 8.74 20.74 -40.35
C GLN A 72 10.17 20.23 -40.55
N THR A 73 11.07 20.66 -39.68
CA THR A 73 12.48 20.27 -39.57
C THR A 73 12.66 18.91 -38.87
N VAL A 74 13.82 18.28 -39.05
CA VAL A 74 14.15 16.98 -38.41
C VAL A 74 14.06 17.02 -36.86
N GLY A 75 14.35 18.19 -36.26
CA GLY A 75 14.17 18.40 -34.82
C GLY A 75 12.70 18.41 -34.38
N GLU A 76 11.81 18.94 -35.21
CA GLU A 76 10.37 18.94 -34.95
C GLU A 76 9.76 17.54 -35.11
N ILE A 77 10.28 16.72 -36.03
CA ILE A 77 9.91 15.29 -36.15
C ILE A 77 10.31 14.52 -34.89
N GLY A 78 11.53 14.73 -34.37
CA GLY A 78 11.97 14.11 -33.10
C GLY A 78 11.11 14.54 -31.92
N GLY A 79 10.72 15.83 -31.87
CA GLY A 79 9.78 16.35 -30.87
C GLY A 79 8.38 15.73 -30.99
N PHE A 80 7.88 15.52 -32.20
CA PHE A 80 6.58 14.89 -32.45
C PHE A 80 6.55 13.42 -32.03
N VAL A 81 7.59 12.63 -32.35
CA VAL A 81 7.72 11.23 -31.92
C VAL A 81 7.76 11.12 -30.40
N LYS A 82 8.49 12.01 -29.73
CA LYS A 82 8.52 12.07 -28.26
C LYS A 82 7.12 12.33 -27.69
N LYS A 83 6.38 13.30 -28.25
CA LYS A 83 5.00 13.63 -27.85
C LYS A 83 4.02 12.48 -28.10
N LEU A 84 4.21 11.70 -29.17
CA LEU A 84 3.41 10.51 -29.43
C LEU A 84 3.61 9.45 -28.35
N GLY A 85 4.86 9.27 -27.88
CA GLY A 85 5.16 8.38 -26.76
C GLY A 85 4.55 8.86 -25.43
N GLU A 86 4.58 10.16 -25.16
CA GLU A 86 3.92 10.76 -23.99
C GLU A 86 2.40 10.55 -24.03
N LYS A 87 1.78 10.65 -25.21
CA LYS A 87 0.36 10.37 -25.42
C LYS A 87 -0.01 8.91 -25.10
N GLN A 88 0.79 7.94 -25.56
CA GLN A 88 0.56 6.52 -25.27
C GLN A 88 0.64 6.21 -23.77
N GLY A 89 1.59 6.82 -23.05
CA GLY A 89 1.67 6.71 -21.59
C GLY A 89 0.45 7.31 -20.90
N LEU A 90 -0.01 8.48 -21.35
CA LEU A 90 -1.20 9.14 -20.79
C LEU A 90 -2.49 8.33 -21.00
N GLU A 91 -2.68 7.75 -22.19
CA GLU A 91 -3.81 6.87 -22.48
C GLU A 91 -3.83 5.64 -21.57
N LEU A 92 -2.68 4.96 -21.44
CA LEU A 92 -2.52 3.81 -20.53
C LEU A 92 -2.92 4.15 -19.10
N HIS A 93 -2.32 5.18 -18.50
CA HIS A 93 -2.55 5.51 -17.10
C HIS A 93 -3.95 6.07 -16.87
N SER A 94 -4.55 6.73 -17.88
CA SER A 94 -5.95 7.16 -17.83
C SER A 94 -6.91 5.98 -17.81
N ASN A 95 -6.67 4.96 -18.63
CA ASN A 95 -7.49 3.76 -18.66
C ASN A 95 -7.33 2.96 -17.36
N LEU A 96 -6.13 2.87 -16.80
CA LEU A 96 -5.92 2.24 -15.49
C LEU A 96 -6.64 2.99 -14.37
N ALA A 97 -6.58 4.32 -14.34
CA ALA A 97 -7.28 5.14 -13.34
C ALA A 97 -8.80 4.97 -13.44
N LYS A 98 -9.37 4.96 -14.66
CA LYS A 98 -10.80 4.69 -14.90
C LYS A 98 -11.21 3.33 -14.33
N ARG A 99 -10.47 2.27 -14.66
CA ARG A 99 -10.75 0.91 -14.15
C ARG A 99 -10.68 0.84 -12.62
N CYS A 100 -9.72 1.53 -12.00
CA CYS A 100 -9.68 1.62 -10.54
C CYS A 100 -10.95 2.29 -9.98
N LEU A 101 -11.37 3.41 -10.57
CA LEU A 101 -12.59 4.12 -10.17
C LEU A 101 -13.87 3.31 -10.41
N GLU A 102 -13.91 2.47 -11.43
CA GLU A 102 -15.03 1.54 -11.66
C GLU A 102 -15.17 0.55 -10.51
N THR A 103 -14.05 0.10 -9.92
CA THR A 103 -14.10 -0.79 -8.74
C THR A 103 -14.58 -0.12 -7.45
N THR A 104 -14.65 1.23 -7.39
CA THR A 104 -15.20 1.95 -6.23
C THR A 104 -16.70 2.22 -6.35
N ARG A 105 -17.28 2.01 -7.53
CA ARG A 105 -18.72 2.14 -7.76
C ARG A 105 -19.33 0.76 -7.48
N GLY A 106 -20.15 0.65 -6.43
CA GLY A 106 -21.10 -0.43 -6.12
C GLY A 106 -20.95 -1.73 -6.92
N GLY A 107 -20.44 -2.77 -6.26
CA GLY A 107 -19.98 -3.99 -6.91
C GLY A 107 -21.04 -4.77 -7.68
N GLY A 108 -20.78 -4.98 -8.97
CA GLY A 108 -21.17 -6.19 -9.69
C GLY A 108 -20.02 -6.61 -10.59
N PRO A 109 -19.75 -7.92 -10.77
CA PRO A 109 -18.82 -8.38 -11.78
C PRO A 109 -19.26 -7.88 -13.19
N PRO A 110 -18.32 -7.66 -14.12
CA PRO A 110 -18.64 -7.17 -15.47
C PRO A 110 -19.56 -8.13 -16.28
N ASP A 111 -19.72 -9.38 -15.86
CA ASP A 111 -20.45 -10.43 -16.59
C ASP A 111 -21.93 -10.62 -16.18
N GLY A 112 -22.54 -9.66 -15.49
CA GLY A 112 -23.91 -9.80 -15.00
C GLY A 112 -24.78 -8.56 -15.15
N GLY A 113 -25.26 -8.30 -16.37
CA GLY A 113 -26.50 -7.60 -16.69
C GLY A 113 -26.90 -6.37 -15.85
N GLY A 114 -26.60 -5.18 -16.36
CA GLY A 114 -27.50 -4.03 -16.35
C GLY A 114 -27.85 -3.40 -15.01
N GLY A 115 -27.08 -2.40 -14.60
CA GLY A 115 -27.51 -1.37 -13.65
C GLY A 115 -26.69 -0.11 -13.87
N GLY A 116 -27.33 0.95 -14.37
CA GLY A 116 -26.66 2.25 -14.51
C GLY A 116 -26.20 2.77 -13.14
N ALA A 117 -25.01 3.37 -13.10
CA ALA A 117 -24.41 3.93 -11.91
C ALA A 117 -25.40 4.87 -11.18
N SER A 118 -25.80 4.51 -9.96
CA SER A 118 -26.56 5.38 -9.08
C SER A 118 -25.59 6.13 -8.16
N ALA A 119 -25.98 7.31 -7.67
CA ALA A 119 -25.17 8.09 -6.72
C ALA A 119 -24.89 7.33 -5.40
N ASP A 120 -25.68 6.29 -5.11
CA ASP A 120 -25.53 5.42 -3.94
C ASP A 120 -24.36 4.42 -4.07
N ASP A 121 -23.76 4.24 -5.24
CA ASP A 121 -22.77 3.18 -5.47
C ASP A 121 -21.37 3.49 -4.90
N ASN A 122 -20.95 4.75 -4.90
CA ASN A 122 -19.72 5.17 -4.20
C ASN A 122 -19.87 5.04 -2.67
N SER A 123 -21.11 5.07 -2.17
CA SER A 123 -21.38 5.01 -0.74
C SER A 123 -20.98 3.67 -0.12
N ALA A 124 -21.05 2.56 -0.86
CA ALA A 124 -20.65 1.24 -0.36
C ALA A 124 -19.15 1.11 -0.16
N PHE A 125 -18.36 1.59 -1.14
CA PHE A 125 -16.90 1.64 -1.03
C PHE A 125 -16.46 2.54 0.13
N MET A 126 -17.03 3.76 0.22
CA MET A 126 -16.73 4.69 1.31
C MET A 126 -17.14 4.13 2.68
N ARG A 127 -18.29 3.45 2.80
CA ARG A 127 -18.66 2.73 4.03
C ARG A 127 -17.64 1.65 4.40
N GLY A 128 -17.12 0.92 3.41
CA GLY A 128 -16.06 -0.07 3.63
C GLY A 128 -14.80 0.57 4.19
N LEU A 129 -14.34 1.66 3.58
CA LEU A 129 -13.18 2.42 4.06
C LEU A 129 -13.38 2.98 5.47
N GLU A 130 -14.58 3.43 5.80
CA GLU A 130 -14.91 3.90 7.15
C GLU A 130 -14.83 2.78 8.19
N VAL A 131 -15.27 1.57 7.84
CA VAL A 131 -15.16 0.40 8.72
C VAL A 131 -13.70 -0.05 8.85
N GLU A 132 -12.91 0.00 7.78
CA GLU A 132 -11.47 -0.27 7.82
C GLU A 132 -10.72 0.76 8.70
N ARG A 133 -11.08 2.04 8.59
CA ARG A 133 -10.62 3.12 9.47
C ARG A 133 -10.96 2.82 10.94
N MET A 134 -12.22 2.48 11.21
CA MET A 134 -12.66 2.11 12.55
C MET A 134 -11.85 0.92 13.11
N CYS A 135 -11.45 -0.03 12.27
CA CYS A 135 -10.57 -1.11 12.70
C CYS A 135 -9.22 -0.59 13.20
N VAL A 136 -8.51 0.20 12.38
CA VAL A 136 -7.15 0.67 12.74
C VAL A 136 -7.14 1.67 13.89
N GLU A 137 -8.22 2.43 14.07
CA GLU A 137 -8.40 3.34 15.20
C GLU A 137 -8.68 2.61 16.54
N GLY A 138 -9.09 1.34 16.47
CA GLY A 138 -9.56 0.57 17.61
C GLY A 138 -10.95 1.02 18.07
N GLY A 139 -11.84 1.28 17.11
CA GLY A 139 -13.22 1.70 17.33
C GLY A 139 -14.15 0.57 17.78
N ASP A 140 -15.44 0.71 17.47
CA ASP A 140 -16.47 -0.19 17.96
C ASP A 140 -16.51 -1.51 17.18
N LEU A 141 -16.02 -2.58 17.82
CA LEU A 141 -15.99 -3.92 17.24
C LEU A 141 -17.39 -4.44 16.87
N ASP A 142 -18.45 -4.07 17.59
CA ASP A 142 -19.79 -4.55 17.27
C ASP A 142 -20.28 -3.99 15.93
N LYS A 143 -20.02 -2.72 15.66
CA LYS A 143 -20.34 -2.10 14.35
C LYS A 143 -19.54 -2.71 13.20
N ILE A 144 -18.26 -3.03 13.44
CA ILE A 144 -17.41 -3.70 12.46
C ILE A 144 -17.97 -5.08 12.10
N LEU A 145 -18.38 -5.86 13.10
CA LEU A 145 -18.94 -7.19 12.89
C LEU A 145 -20.34 -7.16 12.30
N GLU A 146 -21.16 -6.16 12.64
CA GLU A 146 -22.46 -5.92 11.99
C GLU A 146 -22.28 -5.61 10.50
N HIS A 147 -21.31 -4.77 10.15
CA HIS A 147 -20.98 -4.51 8.75
C HIS A 147 -20.51 -5.77 8.01
N LEU A 148 -19.65 -6.59 8.66
CA LEU A 148 -19.23 -7.88 8.10
C LEU A 148 -20.45 -8.78 7.84
N ALA A 149 -21.38 -8.90 8.78
CA ALA A 149 -22.59 -9.70 8.62
C ALA A 149 -23.49 -9.17 7.48
N ALA A 150 -23.59 -7.86 7.32
CA ALA A 150 -24.30 -7.24 6.20
C ALA A 150 -23.65 -7.59 4.85
N ARG A 151 -22.32 -7.56 4.75
CA ARG A 151 -21.59 -7.96 3.53
C ARG A 151 -21.79 -9.44 3.19
N LEU A 152 -21.75 -10.32 4.20
CA LEU A 152 -22.03 -11.75 4.02
C LEU A 152 -23.46 -11.96 3.50
N SER A 153 -24.44 -11.26 4.07
CA SER A 153 -25.85 -11.35 3.65
C SER A 153 -26.07 -10.80 2.24
N ALA A 154 -25.28 -9.82 1.82
CA ALA A 154 -25.30 -9.25 0.47
C ALA A 154 -24.59 -10.12 -0.57
N GLY A 155 -23.99 -11.26 -0.18
CA GLY A 155 -23.30 -12.17 -1.10
C GLY A 155 -21.94 -11.66 -1.60
N ASP A 156 -21.29 -10.80 -0.82
CA ASP A 156 -19.97 -10.26 -1.18
C ASP A 156 -18.88 -11.35 -1.18
N ASP A 157 -17.79 -11.12 -1.90
CA ASP A 157 -16.78 -12.15 -2.11
C ASP A 157 -16.02 -12.54 -0.82
N ALA A 158 -15.65 -13.82 -0.73
CA ALA A 158 -14.98 -14.37 0.45
C ALA A 158 -13.63 -13.70 0.73
N ARG A 159 -12.93 -13.18 -0.29
CA ARG A 159 -11.63 -12.51 -0.10
C ARG A 159 -11.82 -11.20 0.65
N ARG A 160 -12.81 -10.38 0.31
CA ARG A 160 -13.09 -9.11 1.00
C ARG A 160 -13.56 -9.34 2.43
N THR A 161 -14.49 -10.26 2.66
CA THR A 161 -15.02 -10.53 4.02
C THR A 161 -13.98 -11.18 4.94
N THR A 162 -13.15 -12.10 4.44
CA THR A 162 -12.02 -12.67 5.22
C THR A 162 -10.96 -11.63 5.54
N ARG A 163 -10.63 -10.71 4.61
CA ARG A 163 -9.71 -9.60 4.87
C ARG A 163 -10.23 -8.67 5.96
N LEU A 164 -11.52 -8.31 5.92
CA LEU A 164 -12.13 -7.48 6.97
C LEU A 164 -12.12 -8.20 8.33
N LEU A 165 -12.43 -9.50 8.37
CA LEU A 165 -12.36 -10.30 9.59
C LEU A 165 -10.93 -10.36 10.15
N ALA A 166 -9.93 -10.57 9.30
CA ALA A 166 -8.53 -10.55 9.70
C ALA A 166 -8.12 -9.18 10.25
N LEU A 167 -8.48 -8.10 9.55
CA LEU A 167 -8.19 -6.74 9.99
C LEU A 167 -8.81 -6.46 11.36
N ALA A 168 -10.09 -6.81 11.55
CA ALA A 168 -10.77 -6.67 12.84
C ALA A 168 -10.06 -7.49 13.94
N SER A 169 -9.71 -8.74 13.67
CA SER A 169 -9.02 -9.61 14.64
C SER A 169 -7.66 -9.06 15.03
N LEU A 170 -6.82 -8.70 14.05
CA LEU A 170 -5.47 -8.17 14.26
C LEU A 170 -5.50 -6.85 15.04
N THR A 171 -6.41 -5.94 14.68
CA THR A 171 -6.47 -4.60 15.29
C THR A 171 -7.07 -4.58 16.70
N HIS A 172 -7.85 -5.60 17.07
CA HIS A 172 -8.57 -5.67 18.34
C HIS A 172 -8.03 -6.68 19.34
N GLY A 173 -6.88 -7.30 19.09
CA GLY A 173 -6.38 -8.32 20.04
C GLY A 173 -7.12 -9.64 19.95
N GLY A 174 -7.71 -9.97 18.79
CA GLY A 174 -8.64 -11.08 18.63
C GLY A 174 -10.11 -10.70 18.81
N ILE A 175 -10.98 -11.61 18.38
CA ILE A 175 -12.43 -11.49 18.45
C ILE A 175 -12.94 -12.29 19.65
N PRO A 176 -13.85 -11.78 20.50
CA PRO A 176 -14.43 -12.56 21.60
C PRO A 176 -15.02 -13.89 21.10
N GLY A 177 -14.72 -15.01 21.76
CA GLY A 177 -15.04 -16.35 21.25
C GLY A 177 -16.50 -16.53 20.83
N ALA A 178 -17.45 -16.05 21.64
CA ALA A 178 -18.88 -16.13 21.30
C ALA A 178 -19.27 -15.35 20.04
N LYS A 179 -18.62 -14.20 19.77
CA LYS A 179 -18.83 -13.43 18.54
C LYS A 179 -18.15 -14.12 17.35
N LEU A 180 -16.95 -14.66 17.56
CA LEU A 180 -16.21 -15.38 16.53
C LEU A 180 -16.97 -16.63 16.04
N GLU A 181 -17.59 -17.40 16.93
CA GLU A 181 -18.44 -18.54 16.56
C GLU A 181 -19.62 -18.13 15.66
N ARG A 182 -20.27 -16.99 15.96
CA ARG A 182 -21.35 -16.46 15.11
C ARG A 182 -20.83 -16.13 13.71
N VAL A 183 -19.70 -15.42 13.63
CA VAL A 183 -19.06 -15.10 12.35
C VAL A 183 -18.70 -16.36 11.58
N ARG A 184 -18.13 -17.39 12.23
CA ARG A 184 -17.80 -18.68 11.59
C ARG A 184 -19.04 -19.34 10.98
N VAL A 185 -20.15 -19.36 11.72
CA VAL A 185 -21.42 -19.90 11.24
C VAL A 185 -21.97 -19.10 10.05
N ASP A 186 -21.93 -17.76 10.12
CA ASP A 186 -22.45 -16.91 9.05
C ASP A 186 -21.60 -17.02 7.77
N MET A 187 -20.27 -17.11 7.90
CA MET A 187 -19.38 -17.36 6.77
C MET A 187 -19.59 -18.77 6.17
N LEU A 188 -19.82 -19.78 6.99
CA LEU A 188 -20.15 -21.13 6.52
C LEU A 188 -21.47 -21.16 5.76
N ARG A 189 -22.47 -20.39 6.20
CA ARG A 189 -23.75 -20.23 5.49
C ARG A 189 -23.58 -19.51 4.16
N ALA A 190 -22.79 -18.43 4.13
CA ALA A 190 -22.57 -17.62 2.93
C ALA A 190 -21.73 -18.33 1.86
N TYR A 191 -20.69 -19.08 2.26
CA TYR A 191 -19.69 -19.62 1.34
C TYR A 191 -19.61 -21.16 1.30
N GLY A 192 -20.36 -21.84 2.15
CA GLY A 192 -20.29 -23.29 2.31
C GLY A 192 -18.97 -23.77 2.94
N SER A 193 -18.76 -25.08 2.95
CA SER A 193 -17.62 -25.73 3.63
C SER A 193 -16.24 -25.30 3.11
N ARG A 194 -16.17 -24.69 1.93
CA ARG A 194 -14.91 -24.19 1.33
C ARG A 194 -14.24 -23.09 2.17
N VAL A 195 -14.99 -22.38 3.02
CA VAL A 195 -14.42 -21.35 3.89
C VAL A 195 -13.67 -21.92 5.10
N LEU A 196 -13.99 -23.15 5.52
CA LEU A 196 -13.37 -23.77 6.70
C LEU A 196 -11.85 -23.89 6.62
N PRO A 197 -11.22 -24.40 5.54
CA PRO A 197 -9.76 -24.40 5.43
C PRO A 197 -9.16 -23.00 5.39
N VAL A 198 -9.89 -22.00 4.88
CA VAL A 198 -9.44 -20.60 4.87
C VAL A 198 -9.37 -20.06 6.30
N LEU A 199 -10.43 -20.26 7.10
CA LEU A 199 -10.46 -19.85 8.50
C LEU A 199 -9.39 -20.57 9.32
N GLY A 200 -9.21 -21.87 9.12
CA GLY A 200 -8.15 -22.64 9.77
C GLY A 200 -6.74 -22.14 9.42
N ALA A 201 -6.50 -21.77 8.16
CA ALA A 201 -5.23 -21.18 7.74
C ALA A 201 -5.02 -19.78 8.34
N MET A 202 -6.07 -18.96 8.42
CA MET A 202 -6.00 -17.63 9.06
C MET A 202 -5.63 -17.74 10.54
N GLU A 203 -6.16 -18.74 11.24
CA GLU A 203 -5.81 -19.02 12.64
C GLU A 203 -4.37 -19.46 12.80
N GLN A 204 -3.92 -20.40 11.95
CA GLN A 204 -2.52 -20.86 11.94
C GLN A 204 -1.52 -19.74 11.65
N CYS A 205 -1.89 -18.80 10.77
CA CYS A 205 -1.07 -17.64 10.44
C CYS A 205 -1.18 -16.50 11.47
N GLY A 206 -2.03 -16.62 12.49
CA GLY A 206 -2.27 -15.59 13.50
C GLY A 206 -3.04 -14.37 12.99
N TRP A 207 -3.72 -14.47 11.85
CA TRP A 207 -4.59 -13.43 11.30
C TRP A 207 -5.99 -13.44 11.91
N LEU A 208 -6.38 -14.58 12.47
CA LEU A 208 -7.63 -14.75 13.19
C LEU A 208 -7.34 -15.41 14.53
N ALA A 209 -7.81 -14.82 15.62
CA ALA A 209 -7.67 -15.38 16.95
C ALA A 209 -8.93 -15.11 17.78
N ALA A 210 -9.26 -16.05 18.67
CA ALA A 210 -10.15 -15.75 19.77
C ALA A 210 -9.42 -14.82 20.73
N ARG A 211 -10.11 -13.85 21.31
CA ARG A 211 -9.49 -12.88 22.24
C ARG A 211 -8.94 -13.56 23.51
N GLU A 212 -9.56 -14.67 23.88
CA GLU A 212 -9.17 -15.51 25.00
C GLU A 212 -7.81 -16.20 24.75
N ASP A 213 -7.43 -16.36 23.48
CA ASP A 213 -6.11 -16.83 23.10
C ASP A 213 -5.08 -15.76 23.40
N LYS A 214 -4.22 -16.01 24.39
CA LYS A 214 -3.15 -15.09 24.79
C LYS A 214 -1.99 -15.03 23.78
N SER A 215 -2.25 -15.31 22.51
CA SER A 215 -1.27 -15.20 21.43
C SER A 215 -0.65 -13.80 21.40
N LEU A 216 0.67 -13.74 21.20
CA LEU A 216 1.39 -12.48 21.02
C LEU A 216 1.00 -11.80 19.70
N TYR A 217 0.78 -12.60 18.64
CA TYR A 217 0.38 -12.11 17.32
C TYR A 217 -0.90 -11.30 17.36
N ALA A 218 -1.92 -11.81 18.07
CA ALA A 218 -3.20 -11.11 18.19
C ALA A 218 -3.06 -9.76 18.91
N ARG A 219 -2.25 -9.72 19.98
CA ARG A 219 -2.12 -8.53 20.85
C ARG A 219 -1.11 -7.48 20.36
N ALA A 220 -0.37 -7.79 19.29
CA ALA A 220 0.69 -6.92 18.77
C ALA A 220 0.16 -5.54 18.35
N PHE A 221 -0.85 -5.48 17.48
CA PHE A 221 -1.31 -4.19 16.94
C PHE A 221 -1.85 -3.24 18.02
N PRO A 222 -2.77 -3.65 18.93
CA PRO A 222 -3.21 -2.78 20.03
C PRO A 222 -2.06 -2.22 20.88
N ALA A 223 -1.03 -3.03 21.11
CA ALA A 223 0.11 -2.64 21.95
C ALA A 223 1.03 -1.61 21.26
N ILE A 224 1.21 -1.71 19.94
CA ILE A 224 2.14 -0.85 19.19
C ILE A 224 1.47 0.39 18.57
N ARG A 225 0.14 0.41 18.44
CA ARG A 225 -0.60 1.46 17.72
C ARG A 225 -0.26 2.87 18.20
N LYS A 226 -0.37 3.12 19.50
CA LYS A 226 -0.06 4.44 20.09
C LYS A 226 1.45 4.69 20.15
N PRO A 227 2.30 3.77 20.65
CA PRO A 227 3.75 4.01 20.71
C PRO A 227 4.41 4.31 19.37
N LEU A 228 3.90 3.74 18.27
CA LEU A 228 4.43 3.96 16.92
C LEU A 228 3.67 5.02 16.12
N SER A 229 2.67 5.70 16.73
CA SER A 229 1.81 6.66 16.03
C SER A 229 1.29 6.10 14.70
N LEU A 230 0.68 4.91 14.76
CA LEU A 230 0.20 4.21 13.56
C LEU A 230 -1.07 4.82 12.96
N VAL A 231 -1.75 5.70 13.70
CA VAL A 231 -2.92 6.44 13.22
C VAL A 231 -2.60 7.92 13.36
N VAL A 232 -2.67 8.63 12.23
CA VAL A 232 -2.38 10.06 12.12
C VAL A 232 -3.66 10.75 11.65
N ASP A 233 -4.11 11.73 12.42
CA ASP A 233 -5.26 12.56 12.05
C ASP A 233 -4.85 13.61 11.01
N ASP A 234 -5.82 14.08 10.21
CA ASP A 234 -5.67 15.21 9.29
C ASP A 234 -4.48 15.12 8.32
N VAL A 235 -4.32 13.96 7.67
CA VAL A 235 -3.24 13.73 6.70
C VAL A 235 -3.42 14.59 5.45
N ASP A 236 -2.42 15.42 5.13
CA ASP A 236 -2.38 16.18 3.88
C ASP A 236 -1.87 15.32 2.73
N ASP A 237 -2.74 15.05 1.77
CA ASP A 237 -2.39 14.32 0.56
C ASP A 237 -1.60 15.15 -0.46
N HIS A 238 -1.64 16.49 -0.40
CA HIS A 238 -0.92 17.34 -1.37
C HIS A 238 0.57 17.36 -1.15
N ASP A 239 0.95 17.63 0.09
CA ASP A 239 2.31 17.84 0.53
C ASP A 239 2.51 16.98 1.80
N PRO A 240 2.56 15.66 1.62
CA PRO A 240 2.53 14.74 2.73
C PRO A 240 3.83 14.82 3.55
N SER A 241 3.68 15.12 4.84
CA SER A 241 4.78 15.14 5.81
C SER A 241 4.95 13.80 6.56
N ASP A 242 4.01 12.88 6.41
CA ASP A 242 4.01 11.56 7.07
C ASP A 242 3.66 10.44 6.08
N VAL A 243 4.21 9.24 6.30
CA VAL A 243 3.97 8.04 5.49
C VAL A 243 2.51 7.56 5.50
N ALA A 244 1.70 8.06 6.45
CA ALA A 244 0.26 7.83 6.50
C ALA A 244 -0.50 8.27 5.24
N TYR A 245 0.08 9.15 4.40
CA TYR A 245 -0.54 9.61 3.13
C TYR A 245 -0.90 8.48 2.17
N ALA A 246 -0.20 7.35 2.25
CA ALA A 246 -0.50 6.16 1.47
C ALA A 246 -1.89 5.56 1.80
N PHE A 247 -2.41 5.83 3.00
CA PHE A 247 -3.72 5.40 3.51
C PHE A 247 -4.48 6.57 4.13
N SER A 248 -4.48 7.73 3.48
CA SER A 248 -4.97 9.00 4.06
C SER A 248 -6.41 8.94 4.59
N HIS A 249 -7.30 8.16 3.98
CA HIS A 249 -8.67 7.97 4.46
C HIS A 249 -8.72 7.41 5.90
N SER A 250 -7.82 6.50 6.26
CA SER A 250 -7.75 5.91 7.60
C SER A 250 -6.65 6.50 8.47
N GLY A 251 -5.79 7.36 7.92
CA GLY A 251 -4.63 7.90 8.61
C GLY A 251 -3.58 6.85 8.98
N TYR A 252 -3.65 5.64 8.40
CA TYR A 252 -2.80 4.54 8.83
C TYR A 252 -1.37 4.68 8.31
N ALA A 253 -0.42 4.85 9.23
CA ALA A 253 1.01 4.73 8.95
C ALA A 253 1.44 3.25 9.07
N PRO A 254 1.96 2.61 8.00
CA PRO A 254 2.36 1.21 8.07
C PRO A 254 3.39 0.94 9.18
N ALA A 255 3.10 -0.01 10.06
CA ALA A 255 3.96 -0.33 11.21
C ALA A 255 5.40 -0.67 10.78
N SER A 256 5.57 -1.38 9.67
CA SER A 256 6.88 -1.66 9.09
C SER A 256 7.66 -0.39 8.73
N CYS A 257 7.01 0.60 8.12
CA CYS A 257 7.61 1.90 7.79
C CYS A 257 7.99 2.67 9.06
N ARG A 258 7.17 2.64 10.12
CA ARG A 258 7.49 3.26 11.41
C ARG A 258 8.68 2.60 12.10
N LEU A 259 8.77 1.28 12.08
CA LEU A 259 9.94 0.55 12.61
C LEU A 259 11.23 0.92 11.85
N ILE A 260 11.16 1.01 10.52
CA ILE A 260 12.28 1.48 9.70
C ILE A 260 12.63 2.92 10.05
N HIS A 261 11.64 3.79 10.21
CA HIS A 261 11.87 5.19 10.59
C HIS A 261 12.57 5.30 11.95
N HIS A 262 12.17 4.51 12.95
CA HIS A 262 12.86 4.46 14.25
C HIS A 262 14.28 3.92 14.13
N ALA A 263 14.51 2.89 13.30
CA ALA A 263 15.85 2.36 13.05
C ALA A 263 16.77 3.37 12.33
N LEU A 264 16.19 4.23 11.48
CA LEU A 264 16.94 5.26 10.75
C LEU A 264 17.19 6.52 11.57
N THR A 265 16.28 6.89 12.48
CA THR A 265 16.38 8.15 13.23
C THR A 265 17.01 7.98 14.61
N GLY A 266 16.84 6.82 15.24
CA GLY A 266 17.28 6.58 16.62
C GLY A 266 17.78 5.16 16.86
N SER A 267 17.98 4.82 18.13
CA SER A 267 18.29 3.45 18.55
C SER A 267 17.00 2.67 18.76
N LEU A 268 16.94 1.43 18.25
CA LEU A 268 15.85 0.50 18.52
C LEU A 268 15.63 0.24 20.01
N ARG A 269 16.62 0.49 20.86
CA ARG A 269 16.50 0.44 22.32
C ARG A 269 15.45 1.40 22.88
N LEU A 270 15.17 2.51 22.19
CA LEU A 270 14.16 3.48 22.60
C LEU A 270 12.73 2.95 22.46
N ILE A 271 12.56 1.87 21.69
CA ILE A 271 11.27 1.22 21.44
C ILE A 271 11.31 -0.26 21.85
N ASP A 272 12.17 -0.65 22.79
CA ASP A 272 12.35 -2.06 23.18
C ASP A 272 11.03 -2.71 23.65
N ASP A 273 10.22 -1.98 24.42
CA ASP A 273 8.90 -2.46 24.86
C ASP A 273 7.94 -2.72 23.68
N VAL A 274 8.01 -1.88 22.65
CA VAL A 274 7.24 -2.05 21.41
C VAL A 274 7.71 -3.30 20.66
N LEU A 275 9.03 -3.49 20.56
CA LEU A 275 9.62 -4.66 19.89
C LEU A 275 9.26 -5.95 20.61
N ARG A 276 9.25 -5.97 21.95
CA ARG A 276 8.80 -7.12 22.75
C ARG A 276 7.33 -7.46 22.56
N ALA A 277 6.50 -6.50 22.18
CA ALA A 277 5.10 -6.73 21.87
C ALA A 277 4.88 -7.32 20.46
N LEU A 278 5.88 -7.23 19.59
CA LEU A 278 5.83 -7.79 18.24
C LEU A 278 6.22 -9.27 18.22
N PRO A 279 5.75 -10.05 17.24
CA PRO A 279 6.13 -11.44 17.12
C PRO A 279 7.58 -11.61 16.67
N GLY A 280 8.26 -12.58 17.28
CA GLY A 280 9.61 -12.97 16.93
C GLY A 280 10.70 -12.21 17.70
N PRO A 281 11.95 -12.68 17.63
CA PRO A 281 13.06 -12.01 18.29
C PRO A 281 13.48 -10.75 17.51
N HIS A 282 13.84 -9.70 18.23
CA HIS A 282 14.58 -8.55 17.69
C HIS A 282 16.05 -8.63 18.09
N PHE A 283 16.94 -8.30 17.17
CA PHE A 283 18.38 -8.34 17.39
C PHE A 283 19.08 -7.27 16.57
N GLU A 284 20.27 -6.90 17.00
CA GLU A 284 21.15 -5.99 16.29
C GLU A 284 22.59 -6.52 16.44
N TYR A 285 23.30 -6.68 15.32
CA TYR A 285 24.65 -7.22 15.28
C TYR A 285 25.55 -6.29 14.49
N THR A 286 26.79 -6.15 14.92
CA THR A 286 27.83 -5.46 14.14
C THR A 286 28.87 -6.49 13.69
N GLN A 287 29.25 -6.44 12.42
CA GLN A 287 30.37 -7.22 11.91
C GLN A 287 31.67 -6.45 12.12
N GLY A 288 32.65 -7.12 12.72
CA GLY A 288 33.95 -6.56 13.03
C GLY A 288 35.04 -7.63 13.01
N PHE A 289 36.11 -7.37 13.73
CA PHE A 289 37.23 -8.29 13.89
C PHE A 289 37.49 -8.50 15.38
N ASP A 290 37.88 -9.72 15.75
CA ASP A 290 38.30 -10.04 17.10
C ASP A 290 39.60 -9.28 17.42
N ALA A 291 39.69 -8.72 18.63
CA ALA A 291 40.83 -7.90 19.05
C ALA A 291 42.11 -8.70 19.28
N SER A 292 42.00 -10.02 19.50
CA SER A 292 43.12 -10.89 19.82
C SER A 292 43.82 -11.46 18.59
N ASP A 293 43.07 -11.86 17.56
CA ASP A 293 43.60 -12.55 16.39
C ASP A 293 43.23 -11.89 15.05
N GLY A 294 42.42 -10.82 15.07
CA GLY A 294 41.99 -10.12 13.86
C GLY A 294 41.04 -10.94 12.97
N SER A 295 40.48 -12.05 13.45
CA SER A 295 39.53 -12.86 12.69
C SER A 295 38.16 -12.19 12.59
N PRO A 296 37.38 -12.41 11.52
CA PRO A 296 36.02 -11.86 11.41
C PRO A 296 35.13 -12.33 12.55
N ALA A 297 34.50 -11.40 13.26
CA ALA A 297 33.67 -11.69 14.42
C ALA A 297 32.40 -10.84 14.47
N VAL A 298 31.37 -11.36 15.16
CA VAL A 298 30.20 -10.57 15.58
C VAL A 298 30.56 -9.84 16.86
N VAL A 299 30.51 -8.51 16.82
CA VAL A 299 30.83 -7.66 17.96
C VAL A 299 29.59 -6.94 18.48
N ALA A 300 29.63 -6.54 19.74
CA ALA A 300 28.55 -5.78 20.37
C ALA A 300 28.26 -4.49 19.59
N VAL A 301 26.98 -4.12 19.53
CA VAL A 301 26.54 -2.90 18.85
C VAL A 301 27.13 -1.67 19.52
N ASP A 302 27.88 -0.89 18.74
CA ASP A 302 28.32 0.45 19.10
C ASP A 302 27.53 1.50 18.30
N ALA A 303 26.44 1.98 18.90
CA ALA A 303 25.57 2.99 18.30
C ALA A 303 26.32 4.31 17.99
N ARG A 304 27.36 4.66 18.76
CA ARG A 304 28.17 5.87 18.51
C ARG A 304 29.05 5.69 17.28
N LEU A 305 29.60 4.50 17.07
CA LEU A 305 30.34 4.17 15.86
C LEU A 305 29.43 4.15 14.64
N PHE A 306 28.24 3.53 14.76
CA PHE A 306 27.23 3.52 13.69
C PHE A 306 26.84 4.95 13.28
N GLN A 307 26.50 5.80 14.25
CA GLN A 307 26.11 7.19 14.00
C GLN A 307 27.21 7.99 13.29
N ARG A 308 28.47 7.87 13.75
CA ARG A 308 29.62 8.51 13.10
C ARG A 308 29.83 8.02 11.66
N ARG A 309 29.66 6.71 11.41
CA ARG A 309 29.74 6.14 10.05
C ARG A 309 28.60 6.65 9.17
N ARG A 310 27.38 6.74 9.72
CA ARG A 310 26.19 7.28 9.04
C ARG A 310 26.39 8.74 8.65
N GLU A 311 26.78 9.60 9.57
CA GLU A 311 27.06 11.03 9.32
C GLU A 311 28.12 11.20 8.23
N ARG A 312 29.20 10.40 8.28
CA ARG A 312 30.22 10.38 7.23
C ARG A 312 29.64 9.95 5.87
N ALA A 313 28.84 8.89 5.82
CA ALA A 313 28.25 8.39 4.58
C ALA A 313 27.24 9.38 3.97
N VAL A 314 26.40 10.00 4.80
CA VAL A 314 25.45 11.04 4.39
C VAL A 314 26.20 12.27 3.89
N GLY A 315 27.26 12.70 4.58
CA GLY A 315 28.12 13.79 4.13
C GLY A 315 28.80 13.51 2.78
N LEU A 316 29.23 12.26 2.54
CA LEU A 316 29.79 11.85 1.25
C LEU A 316 28.75 11.81 0.12
N SER A 317 27.51 11.43 0.42
CA SER A 317 26.40 11.43 -0.55
C SER A 317 25.99 12.85 -0.94
N ALA A 318 25.92 13.77 0.03
CA ALA A 318 25.61 15.18 -0.19
C ALA A 318 26.71 15.91 -1.00
N ALA A 319 27.95 15.42 -0.97
CA ALA A 319 29.09 15.99 -1.67
C ALA A 319 29.28 15.52 -3.13
N GLY A 320 28.33 14.77 -3.71
CA GLY A 320 28.36 14.46 -5.15
C GLY A 320 29.32 13.34 -5.59
N GLY A 321 29.62 12.38 -4.71
CA GLY A 321 30.19 11.08 -5.10
C GLY A 321 31.67 10.86 -4.75
N GLY A 322 31.94 9.70 -4.16
CA GLY A 322 33.29 9.16 -3.97
C GLY A 322 33.24 7.91 -3.10
N ILE A 323 33.70 6.78 -3.63
CA ILE A 323 33.98 5.57 -2.84
C ILE A 323 34.92 5.98 -1.69
N PRO A 324 34.58 5.71 -0.43
CA PRO A 324 35.46 6.06 0.68
C PRO A 324 36.83 5.41 0.45
N PRO A 325 37.95 6.10 0.75
CA PRO A 325 39.27 5.51 0.55
C PRO A 325 39.33 4.17 1.28
N ARG A 326 39.64 3.10 0.53
CA ARG A 326 39.94 1.79 1.12
C ARG A 326 41.00 2.05 2.18
N ARG A 327 40.68 1.78 3.44
CA ARG A 327 41.73 1.65 4.45
C ARG A 327 42.59 0.48 3.99
N GLY A 328 43.82 0.80 3.61
CA GLY A 328 44.87 -0.20 3.41
C GLY A 328 45.12 -0.97 4.71
N PRO A 329 45.87 -2.08 4.63
CA PRO A 329 46.09 -3.00 5.73
C PRO A 329 46.54 -2.30 7.02
#